data_AF-A0A7Y5GWI2-F1
#
_entry.id   AF-A0A7Y5GWI2-F1
#
_cell.length_a   1.000
_cell.length_b   1.000
_cell.length_c   1.000
_cell.angle_alpha   90.00
_cell.angle_beta   90.00
_cell.angle_gamma   90.00
#
_symmetry.space_group_name_H-M   'P 1'
#
loop_
_entity.id
_entity.type
_entity.pdbx_description
1 polymer ?
#
loop_
_entity_poly.entity_id
_entity_poly.type
_entity_poly.pdbx_seq_one_letter_code
_entity_poly.pdbx_strand_id
1 'polypeptide(L)'
;MDFEPKGIMKNLVGKKIWVIQYDDEDDSVLGICEGFDSSFVALRQELETEPSLYVNLANVKEIEVFRASGEGELRVLKAVKDDDVPN
;
A
#
# COMPACT_ATOMS: atom_id res chain seq x y z
N MET A 1 -11.25 -23.33 13.71
CA MET A 1 -10.74 -23.25 12.33
C MET A 1 -10.15 -21.87 12.19
N ASP A 2 -8.86 -21.75 12.48
CA ASP A 2 -8.15 -20.48 12.48
C ASP A 2 -7.78 -20.13 11.04
N PHE A 3 -8.49 -19.16 10.48
CA PHE A 3 -8.24 -18.66 9.15
C PHE A 3 -7.11 -17.62 9.27
N GLU A 4 -5.86 -18.06 9.22
CA GLU A 4 -4.75 -17.11 9.14
C GLU A 4 -4.81 -16.39 7.79
N PRO A 5 -4.93 -15.05 7.75
CA PRO A 5 -4.83 -14.32 6.50
C PRO A 5 -3.45 -14.64 5.90
N LYS A 6 -3.45 -15.29 4.73
CA LYS A 6 -2.26 -15.77 4.02
C LYS A 6 -1.21 -14.66 4.04
N GLY A 7 0.03 -14.98 4.46
CA GLY A 7 1.08 -14.04 4.88
C GLY A 7 1.43 -12.85 3.95
N ILE A 8 0.87 -12.78 2.76
CA ILE A 8 0.89 -11.61 1.87
C ILE A 8 0.12 -10.43 2.50
N MET A 9 -1.01 -10.67 3.17
CA MET A 9 -1.85 -9.60 3.74
C MET A 9 -1.22 -8.96 4.99
N LYS A 10 -0.51 -9.74 5.82
CA LYS A 10 0.26 -9.19 6.96
C LYS A 10 1.35 -8.19 6.49
N ASN A 11 1.87 -8.35 5.27
CA ASN A 11 2.89 -7.46 4.70
C ASN A 11 2.34 -6.13 4.15
N LEU A 12 1.03 -5.90 4.25
CA LEU A 12 0.39 -4.64 3.86
C LEU A 12 0.33 -3.64 5.01
N VAL A 13 0.43 -4.10 6.27
CA VAL A 13 0.41 -3.23 7.45
C VAL A 13 1.54 -2.20 7.37
N GLY A 14 1.21 -0.93 7.63
CA GLY A 14 2.07 0.23 7.53
C GLY A 14 2.21 0.81 6.10
N LYS A 15 1.66 0.15 5.08
CA LYS A 15 1.72 0.64 3.69
C LYS A 15 0.46 1.41 3.33
N LYS A 16 0.63 2.40 2.45
CA LYS A 16 -0.48 3.07 1.78
C LYS A 16 -1.05 2.12 0.73
N ILE A 17 -2.33 1.78 0.84
CA ILE A 17 -3.04 0.87 -0.04
C ILE A 17 -4.27 1.54 -0.63
N TRP A 18 -4.59 1.17 -1.86
CA TRP A 18 -5.81 1.55 -2.57
C TRP A 18 -6.73 0.33 -2.60
N VAL A 19 -7.92 0.47 -2.03
CA VAL A 19 -8.93 -0.58 -1.92
C VAL A 19 -10.06 -0.26 -2.88
N ILE A 20 -10.31 -1.15 -3.84
CA ILE A 20 -11.34 -1.02 -4.87
C ILE A 20 -12.50 -1.94 -4.48
N GLN A 21 -13.71 -1.40 -4.35
CA GLN A 21 -14.89 -2.17 -3.95
C GLN A 21 -15.73 -2.62 -5.16
N TYR A 22 -16.62 -3.58 -4.96
CA TYR A 22 -17.50 -4.13 -6.01
C TYR A 22 -18.70 -3.24 -6.36
N ASP A 23 -18.97 -2.17 -5.60
CA ASP A 23 -20.18 -1.35 -5.78
C ASP A 23 -20.17 -0.55 -7.09
N ASP A 24 -21.36 -0.25 -7.62
CA ASP A 24 -21.61 0.25 -8.99
C ASP A 24 -21.25 1.73 -9.23
N GLU A 25 -20.59 2.41 -8.29
CA GLU A 25 -20.14 3.80 -8.43
C GLU A 25 -18.71 4.01 -7.89
N ASP A 26 -17.69 3.45 -8.55
CA ASP A 26 -16.27 3.81 -8.38
C ASP A 26 -15.79 4.04 -6.93
N ASP A 27 -16.37 3.33 -5.95
CA ASP A 27 -16.11 3.58 -4.53
C ASP A 27 -14.81 2.89 -4.15
N SER A 28 -13.75 3.67 -4.24
CA SER A 28 -12.41 3.24 -3.91
C SER A 28 -11.85 4.10 -2.78
N VAL A 29 -11.12 3.46 -1.88
CA VAL A 29 -10.59 4.12 -0.70
C VAL A 29 -9.09 3.97 -0.65
N LEU A 30 -8.41 5.10 -0.48
CA LEU A 30 -6.98 5.15 -0.22
C LEU A 30 -6.74 5.34 1.28
N GLY A 31 -5.80 4.59 1.85
CA GLY A 31 -5.45 4.73 3.27
C GLY A 31 -4.19 3.95 3.65
N ILE A 32 -3.65 4.25 4.82
CA ILE A 32 -2.55 3.47 5.41
C ILE A 32 -3.17 2.28 6.13
N CYS A 33 -2.74 1.07 5.80
CA CYS A 33 -3.20 -0.12 6.48
C CYS A 33 -2.63 -0.20 7.90
N GLU A 34 -3.49 -0.15 8.91
CA GLU A 34 -3.09 -0.33 10.32
C GLU A 34 -3.25 -1.79 10.74
N GLY A 35 -4.17 -2.53 10.11
CA GLY A 35 -4.43 -3.92 10.44
C GLY A 35 -5.35 -4.63 9.45
N PHE A 36 -5.31 -5.95 9.49
CA PHE A 36 -6.18 -6.84 8.74
C PHE A 36 -6.69 -7.94 9.67
N ASP A 37 -7.97 -8.27 9.56
CA ASP A 37 -8.54 -9.49 10.11
C ASP A 37 -9.19 -10.34 9.00
N SER A 38 -9.98 -11.35 9.37
CA SER A 38 -10.63 -12.27 8.42
C SER A 38 -11.76 -11.63 7.61
N SER A 39 -12.21 -10.43 7.98
CA SER A 39 -13.45 -9.82 7.48
C SER A 39 -13.27 -8.34 7.14
N PHE A 40 -12.29 -7.66 7.70
CA PHE A 40 -12.08 -6.23 7.56
C PHE A 40 -10.60 -5.87 7.37
N VAL A 41 -10.40 -4.73 6.71
CA VAL A 41 -9.15 -3.97 6.73
C VAL A 41 -9.35 -2.66 7.48
N ALA A 42 -8.48 -2.39 8.45
CA ALA A 42 -8.44 -1.13 9.17
C ALA A 42 -7.50 -0.17 8.45
N LEU A 43 -8.05 0.97 8.05
CA LEU A 43 -7.37 2.04 7.32
C LEU A 43 -7.34 3.31 8.17
N ARG A 44 -6.19 3.99 8.13
CA ARG A 44 -5.98 5.33 8.66
C ARG A 44 -5.70 6.31 7.54
N GLN A 45 -6.32 7.49 7.55
CA GLN A 45 -5.99 8.54 6.58
C GLN A 45 -4.65 9.19 6.93
N GLU A 46 -3.98 9.79 5.95
CA GLU A 46 -2.63 10.36 6.15
C GLU A 46 -2.56 11.44 7.23
N LEU A 47 -3.66 12.18 7.43
CA LEU A 47 -3.75 13.28 8.40
C LEU A 47 -4.23 12.82 9.78
N GLU A 48 -4.54 11.54 9.96
CA GLU A 48 -5.10 10.99 11.19
C GLU A 48 -4.05 10.24 11.99
N THR A 49 -4.25 10.16 13.30
CA THR A 49 -3.38 9.44 14.24
C THR A 49 -3.90 8.05 14.58
N GLU A 50 -5.18 7.76 14.31
CA GLU A 50 -5.86 6.50 14.64
C GLU A 50 -6.66 6.01 13.42
N PRO A 51 -6.90 4.69 13.26
CA PRO A 51 -7.71 4.16 12.17
C PRO A 51 -9.15 4.64 12.28
N SER A 52 -9.61 5.34 11.24
CA SER A 52 -10.96 5.92 11.15
C SER A 52 -11.89 5.10 10.26
N LEU A 53 -11.34 4.21 9.43
CA LEU A 53 -12.10 3.50 8.41
C LEU A 53 -11.86 1.99 8.47
N TYR A 54 -12.96 1.24 8.39
CA TYR A 54 -12.95 -0.22 8.39
C TYR A 54 -13.69 -0.71 7.13
N VAL A 55 -12.97 -1.30 6.18
CA VAL A 55 -13.54 -1.76 4.91
C VAL A 55 -13.80 -3.26 4.99
N ASN A 56 -15.02 -3.68 4.64
CA ASN A 56 -15.41 -5.09 4.65
C ASN A 56 -14.84 -5.82 3.42
N LEU A 57 -14.03 -6.84 3.66
CA LEU A 57 -13.37 -7.64 2.61
C LEU A 57 -14.36 -8.36 1.68
N ALA A 58 -15.59 -8.62 2.14
CA ALA A 58 -16.64 -9.20 1.29
C ALA A 58 -17.04 -8.27 0.14
N ASN A 59 -16.85 -6.96 0.31
CA ASN A 59 -17.17 -5.95 -0.69
C ASN A 59 -15.93 -5.49 -1.48
N VAL A 60 -14.74 -6.03 -1.17
CA VAL A 60 -13.48 -5.64 -1.82
C VAL A 60 -13.24 -6.48 -3.07
N LYS A 61 -13.12 -5.79 -4.21
CA LYS A 61 -12.74 -6.36 -5.49
C LYS A 61 -11.24 -6.54 -5.60
N GLU A 62 -10.47 -5.51 -5.24
CA GLU A 62 -9.01 -5.52 -5.37
C GLU A 62 -8.34 -4.61 -4.32
N ILE A 63 -7.10 -4.96 -3.93
CA ILE A 63 -6.26 -4.15 -3.06
C ILE A 63 -4.89 -3.99 -3.71
N GLU A 64 -4.50 -2.75 -3.96
CA GLU A 64 -3.21 -2.39 -4.54
C GLU A 64 -2.35 -1.62 -3.53
N VAL A 65 -1.02 -1.80 -3.58
CA VAL A 65 -0.11 -0.94 -2.82
C VAL A 65 0.08 0.35 -3.61
N PHE A 66 -0.32 1.48 -3.03
CA PHE A 66 -0.14 2.78 -3.64
C PHE A 66 1.36 3.10 -3.74
N ARG A 67 1.81 3.48 -4.93
CA ARG A 67 3.16 3.99 -5.18
C ARG A 67 3.02 5.35 -5.82
N ALA A 68 3.61 6.38 -5.22
CA ALA A 68 3.65 7.68 -5.87
C ALA A 68 4.47 7.61 -7.17
N SER A 69 4.18 8.52 -8.11
CA SER A 69 5.01 8.67 -9.31
C SER A 69 6.46 8.95 -8.90
N GLY A 70 7.40 8.08 -9.30
CA GLY A 70 8.81 8.14 -8.90
C GLY A 70 9.21 7.26 -7.70
N GLU A 71 8.26 6.60 -7.05
CA GLU A 71 8.52 5.71 -5.91
C GLU A 71 8.93 4.31 -6.40
N GLY A 72 10.20 3.92 -6.16
CA GLY A 72 10.77 2.66 -6.65
C GLY A 72 11.43 2.75 -8.03
N GLU A 73 11.48 3.93 -8.65
CA GLU A 73 12.31 4.15 -9.84
C GLU A 73 13.80 4.09 -9.46
N LEU A 74 14.54 3.19 -10.12
CA LEU A 74 16.00 3.12 -10.04
C LEU A 74 16.60 4.44 -10.55
N ARG A 75 16.96 5.35 -9.64
CA ARG A 75 17.76 6.51 -9.99
C ARG A 75 19.17 6.03 -10.31
N VAL A 76 19.58 6.16 -11.57
CA VAL A 76 20.98 6.00 -11.95
C VAL A 76 21.76 7.09 -11.21
N LEU A 77 22.43 6.71 -10.12
CA LEU A 77 23.49 7.53 -9.55
C LEU A 77 24.55 7.63 -10.64
N LYS A 78 24.68 8.80 -11.25
CA LYS A 78 25.65 9.08 -12.31
C LYS A 78 26.98 8.51 -11.86
N ALA A 79 27.47 7.47 -12.54
CA ALA A 79 28.84 7.03 -12.39
C ALA A 79 29.69 8.27 -12.69
N VAL A 80 30.44 8.73 -11.69
CA VAL A 80 31.47 9.73 -11.91
C VAL A 80 32.36 9.11 -12.99
N LYS A 81 32.37 9.71 -14.18
CA LYS A 81 33.39 9.39 -15.17
C LYS A 81 34.72 9.64 -14.47
N ASP A 82 35.51 8.60 -14.32
CA ASP A 82 36.94 8.70 -14.09
C ASP A 82 37.52 9.29 -15.39
N ASP A 83 37.33 10.61 -15.56
CA ASP A 83 38.01 11.40 -16.57
C ASP A 83 39.28 11.91 -15.88
N ASP A 84 40.42 11.55 -16.46
CA ASP A 84 41.68 12.28 -16.35
C ASP A 84 42.46 12.18 -15.02
N VAL A 85 43.25 11.10 -14.87
CA VAL A 85 44.51 11.18 -14.09
C VAL A 85 45.68 11.11 -15.07
N PRO A 86 46.28 12.24 -15.47
CA PRO A 86 47.57 12.24 -16.14
C PRO A 86 48.68 12.09 -15.10
N ASN A 87 49.43 10.99 -15.17
CA ASN A 87 50.90 11.01 -15.05
C ASN A 87 51.52 9.74 -15.64
#